data_AF-A0A060C634-F1
#
_entry.id   AF-A0A060C634-F1
#
_cell.length_a   1.000
_cell.length_b   1.000
_cell.length_c   1.000
_cell.angle_alpha   90.00
_cell.angle_beta   90.00
_cell.angle_gamma   90.00
#
_symmetry.space_group_name_H-M   'P 1'
#
loop_
_entity.id
_entity.type
_entity.pdbx_description
1 polymer ?
#
loop_
_entity_poly.entity_id
_entity_poly.type
_entity_poly.pdbx_seq_one_letter_code
_entity_poly.pdbx_strand_id
1 'polypeptide(L)'
;WLECLLGPCLRKDVGAVGAKLLYPDGTIQHAGVGFHRAGPDHIGHLLPAKTLDYYDFVSLAQDYTAVTGACPSYKALPLFIK
;
A
#
# COMPACT_ATOMS: atom_id res chain seq x y z
N TRP A 1 4.28 -13.41 1.52
CA TRP A 1 4.22 -11.93 1.44
C TRP A 1 4.86 -11.45 0.14
N LEU A 2 6.10 -11.84 -0.17
CA LEU A 2 6.76 -11.50 -1.43
C LEU A 2 5.97 -12.01 -2.65
N GLU A 3 5.44 -13.24 -2.56
CA GLU A 3 4.60 -13.86 -3.59
C GLU A 3 3.36 -13.02 -3.96
N CYS A 4 2.79 -12.29 -2.99
CA CYS A 4 1.66 -11.40 -3.24
C CYS A 4 2.05 -10.20 -4.12
N LEU A 5 3.33 -9.78 -4.07
CA LEU A 5 3.86 -8.72 -4.93
C LEU A 5 4.22 -9.26 -6.33
N LEU A 6 4.67 -10.52 -6.42
CA LEU A 6 5.17 -11.12 -7.67
C LEU A 6 4.10 -11.23 -8.76
N GLY A 7 2.92 -11.76 -8.45
CA GLY A 7 1.86 -11.95 -9.46
C GLY A 7 1.55 -10.65 -10.23
N PRO A 8 1.31 -9.54 -9.53
CA PRO A 8 1.13 -8.25 -10.16
C PRO A 8 2.39 -7.64 -10.81
N CYS A 9 3.59 -7.82 -10.25
CA CYS A 9 4.84 -7.41 -10.90
C CYS A 9 5.03 -8.04 -12.29
N LEU A 10 4.46 -9.22 -12.52
CA LEU A 10 4.55 -9.93 -13.80
C LEU A 10 3.53 -9.45 -14.83
N ARG A 11 2.59 -8.59 -14.45
CA ARG A 11 1.61 -8.03 -15.39
C ARG A 11 2.25 -6.97 -16.26
N LYS A 12 1.97 -7.03 -17.56
CA LYS A 12 2.53 -6.09 -18.56
C LYS A 12 2.06 -4.65 -18.39
N ASP A 13 0.92 -4.45 -17.72
CA ASP A 13 0.30 -3.15 -17.50
C ASP A 13 0.64 -2.53 -16.13
N VAL A 14 1.59 -3.11 -15.38
CA VAL A 14 2.00 -2.63 -14.06
C VAL A 14 3.44 -2.13 -14.12
N GLY A 15 3.65 -0.86 -13.83
CA GLY A 15 4.98 -0.22 -13.85
C GLY A 15 5.78 -0.40 -12.56
N ALA A 16 5.08 -0.45 -11.42
CA ALA A 16 5.70 -0.67 -10.11
C ALA A 16 4.72 -1.29 -9.11
N VAL A 17 5.26 -2.00 -8.12
CA VAL A 17 4.49 -2.61 -7.04
C VAL A 17 5.04 -2.20 -5.68
N GLY A 18 4.17 -1.66 -4.83
CA GLY A 18 4.44 -1.34 -3.43
C GLY A 18 3.80 -2.34 -2.47
N ALA A 19 4.12 -2.20 -1.20
CA ALA A 19 3.54 -2.99 -0.11
C ALA A 19 2.87 -2.07 0.92
N LYS A 20 1.80 -2.57 1.57
CA LYS A 20 1.38 -2.01 2.85
C LYS A 20 2.49 -2.18 3.89
N LEU A 21 2.91 -1.09 4.51
CA LEU A 21 3.87 -1.00 5.60
C LEU A 21 3.14 -0.60 6.88
N LEU A 22 3.56 -1.15 8.00
CA LEU A 22 3.02 -0.83 9.30
C LEU A 22 4.11 -0.15 10.15
N TYR A 23 3.76 0.33 11.34
CA TYR A 23 4.67 0.68 12.44
C TYR A 23 4.71 -0.46 13.48
N PRO A 24 5.73 -0.51 14.36
CA PRO A 24 5.89 -1.63 15.30
C PRO A 24 4.71 -1.81 16.25
N ASP A 25 3.94 -0.74 16.49
CA ASP A 25 2.71 -0.73 17.29
C ASP A 25 1.47 -1.29 16.56
N GLY A 26 1.62 -1.71 15.29
CA GLY A 26 0.54 -2.29 14.49
C GLY A 26 -0.36 -1.25 13.81
N THR A 27 0.00 0.03 13.84
CA THR A 27 -0.63 1.06 13.01
C THR A 27 -0.03 1.06 11.60
N ILE A 28 -0.73 1.64 10.62
CA ILE A 28 -0.28 1.72 9.24
C ILE A 28 0.72 2.87 9.10
N GLN A 29 1.88 2.56 8.54
CA GLN A 29 2.85 3.55 8.07
C GLN A 29 2.50 4.02 6.67
N HIS A 30 2.15 3.08 5.78
CA HIS A 30 1.89 3.34 4.38
C HIS A 30 0.99 2.25 3.79
N ALA A 31 -0.13 2.61 3.16
CA ALA A 31 -0.96 1.66 2.38
C ALA A 31 -1.22 2.16 0.95
N GLY A 32 -0.30 2.97 0.41
CA GLY A 32 -0.44 3.65 -0.89
C GLY A 32 -0.15 5.15 -0.75
N VAL A 33 0.08 5.83 -1.88
CA VAL A 33 0.18 7.30 -1.92
C VAL A 33 -1.06 7.83 -2.64
N GLY A 34 -1.79 8.71 -1.95
CA GLY A 34 -2.88 9.48 -2.53
C GLY A 34 -2.47 10.93 -2.75
N PHE A 35 -3.09 11.59 -3.72
CA PHE A 35 -2.94 13.03 -3.94
C PHE A 35 -4.21 13.73 -3.48
N HIS A 36 -4.07 14.68 -2.57
CA HIS A 36 -5.16 15.56 -2.16
C HIS A 36 -4.72 17.03 -2.29
N ARG A 37 -5.60 17.96 -1.93
CA ARG A 37 -5.37 19.40 -2.13
C ARG A 37 -4.08 19.94 -1.51
N ALA A 38 -3.54 19.30 -0.47
CA ALA A 38 -2.32 19.74 0.20
C ALA A 38 -1.04 19.06 -0.32
N GLY A 39 -1.16 18.13 -1.27
CA GLY A 39 -0.03 17.37 -1.82
C GLY A 39 -0.22 15.85 -1.72
N PRO A 40 0.85 15.08 -1.96
CA PRO A 40 0.87 13.64 -1.76
C PRO A 40 0.91 13.29 -0.27
N ASP A 41 0.17 12.25 0.13
CA ASP A 41 0.18 11.72 1.50
C ASP A 41 -0.02 10.19 1.52
N HIS A 42 0.33 9.57 2.65
CA HIS A 42 0.22 8.14 2.87
C HIS A 42 -1.19 7.74 3.25
N ILE A 43 -1.75 6.85 2.44
CA ILE A 43 -3.06 6.28 2.67
C ILE A 43 -3.06 5.45 3.95
N GLY A 44 -4.09 5.69 4.78
CA GLY A 44 -4.32 4.95 6.01
C GLY A 44 -3.34 5.25 7.14
N HIS A 45 -2.50 6.28 7.02
CA HIS A 45 -1.50 6.62 8.02
C HIS A 45 -2.09 6.68 9.44
N LEU A 46 -1.44 5.97 10.38
CA LEU A 46 -1.83 5.81 11.79
C LEU A 46 -3.12 5.04 12.07
N LEU A 47 -3.83 4.55 11.05
CA LEU A 47 -4.97 3.65 11.26
C LEU A 47 -4.49 2.27 11.73
N PRO A 48 -5.30 1.52 12.50
CA PRO A 48 -5.02 0.13 12.82
C PRO A 48 -4.87 -0.72 11.55
N ALA A 49 -3.87 -1.61 11.50
CA ALA A 49 -3.58 -2.44 10.32
C ALA A 49 -4.73 -3.33 9.82
N LYS A 50 -5.68 -3.64 10.72
CA LYS A 50 -6.87 -4.46 10.49
C LYS A 50 -8.16 -3.66 10.72
N THR A 51 -8.15 -2.38 10.34
CA THR A 51 -9.34 -1.55 10.44
C THR A 51 -10.39 -1.98 9.41
N LEU A 52 -11.67 -1.93 9.78
CA LEU A 52 -12.79 -2.06 8.85
C LEU A 52 -13.24 -0.71 8.29
N ASP A 53 -12.52 0.37 8.63
CA ASP A 53 -12.78 1.71 8.12
C ASP A 53 -12.73 1.72 6.59
N TYR A 54 -13.63 2.53 6.02
CA TYR A 54 -13.79 2.66 4.57
C TYR A 54 -13.88 1.30 3.86
N TYR A 55 -14.67 0.37 4.42
CA TYR A 55 -14.91 -0.97 3.86
C TYR A 55 -13.64 -1.84 3.77
N ASP A 56 -12.74 -1.74 4.74
CA ASP A 56 -11.49 -2.53 4.80
C ASP A 56 -10.60 -2.30 3.55
N PHE A 57 -10.74 -1.14 2.93
CA PHE A 57 -10.06 -0.76 1.69
C PHE A 57 -8.52 -0.88 1.79
N VAL A 58 -7.95 -0.57 2.95
CA VAL A 58 -6.49 -0.69 3.22
C VAL A 58 -6.02 -2.15 3.28
N SER A 59 -6.94 -3.10 3.20
CA SER A 59 -6.65 -4.53 3.16
C SER A 59 -6.78 -5.15 1.76
N LEU A 60 -7.01 -4.32 0.73
CA LEU A 60 -7.17 -4.77 -0.66
C LEU A 60 -5.96 -4.41 -1.51
N ALA A 61 -5.76 -5.19 -2.58
CA ALA A 61 -4.81 -4.85 -3.64
C ALA A 61 -5.46 -3.85 -4.60
N GLN A 62 -4.78 -2.75 -4.91
CA GLN A 62 -5.38 -1.63 -5.63
C GLN A 62 -4.37 -0.89 -6.50
N ASP A 63 -4.90 -0.17 -7.50
CA ASP A 63 -4.12 0.74 -8.33
C ASP A 63 -3.99 2.11 -7.64
N TYR A 64 -2.78 2.65 -7.63
CA TYR A 64 -2.41 3.93 -7.04
C TYR A 64 -1.58 4.76 -8.01
N THR A 65 -1.63 6.08 -7.83
CA THR A 65 -0.85 7.03 -8.63
C THR A 65 0.64 7.00 -8.27
N ALA A 66 1.00 6.57 -7.06
CA ALA A 66 2.39 6.39 -6.64
C ALA A 66 2.52 5.33 -5.52
N VAL A 67 3.69 4.72 -5.45
CA VAL A 67 4.13 3.83 -4.37
C VAL A 67 5.39 4.40 -3.75
N THR A 68 5.61 4.15 -2.46
CA THR A 68 6.85 4.60 -1.80
C THR A 68 8.05 3.73 -2.22
N GLY A 69 9.23 4.35 -2.30
CA GLY A 69 10.50 3.63 -2.46
C GLY A 69 11.06 3.08 -1.14
N ALA A 70 10.32 3.20 -0.04
CA ALA A 70 10.75 2.75 1.27
C ALA A 70 10.68 1.22 1.33
N CYS A 71 11.82 0.58 1.56
CA CYS A 71 11.87 -0.84 1.91
C CYS A 71 12.09 -0.94 3.43
N PRO A 72 11.05 -1.31 4.21
CA PRO A 72 11.25 -2.45 5.11
C PRO A 72 10.01 -3.35 5.27
N SER A 73 10.23 -4.64 5.05
CA SER A 73 9.28 -5.73 5.07
C SER A 73 8.52 -5.91 6.40
N TYR A 74 7.19 -5.82 6.38
CA TYR A 74 6.30 -6.71 7.13
C TYR A 74 4.83 -6.59 6.69
N LYS A 75 4.25 -7.75 6.40
CA LYS A 75 2.84 -7.98 6.03
C LYS A 75 2.33 -7.15 4.83
N ALA A 76 2.77 -7.56 3.64
CA ALA A 76 2.44 -6.91 2.39
C ALA A 76 1.04 -7.29 1.86
N LEU A 77 0.25 -6.29 1.54
CA LEU A 77 -0.71 -6.34 0.45
C LEU A 77 -0.14 -5.55 -0.73
N PRO A 78 -0.32 -6.05 -1.96
CA PRO A 78 0.33 -5.47 -3.12
C PRO A 78 -0.43 -4.23 -3.64
N LEU A 79 0.29 -3.15 -3.92
CA LEU A 79 -0.23 -1.87 -4.42
C LEU A 79 0.40 -1.60 -5.78
N PHE A 80 -0.36 -1.24 -6.82
CA PHE A 80 0.18 -1.16 -8.19
C PHE A 80 0.15 0.25 -8.76
N ILE A 81 1.12 0.58 -9.59
CA ILE A 81 1.05 1.72 -10.51
C ILE A 81 0.78 1.18 -11.92
N LYS A 82 -0.26 1.70 -12.58
CA LYS A 82 -0.50 1.54 -14.02
C LYS A 82 0.15 2.66 -14.80
#